data_AF-A0A6G9YK67-F1
#
_entry.id   AF-A0A6G9YK67-F1
#
_cell.length_a   1.000
_cell.length_b   1.000
_cell.length_c   1.000
_cell.angle_alpha   90.00
_cell.angle_beta   90.00
_cell.angle_gamma   90.00
#
_symmetry.space_group_name_H-M   'P 1'
#
loop_
_entity.id
_entity.type
_entity.pdbx_description
1 polymer ?
#
loop_
_entity_poly.entity_id
_entity_poly.type
_entity_poly.pdbx_seq_one_letter_code
_entity_poly.pdbx_strand_id
1 'polypeptide(L)'
;MSVVEQVRQELITLARRRVPVDNVVDFIEQNSARTPQAEIDEDVTALIRVYELPVDAWNRLCLRAAVSGVPVSDYVRHEIIVLSRQVTLDDVMLEFVEAQDADPSLDIDIEAVLAATRYARALD
;
A
#
# COMPACT_ATOMS: atom_id res chain seq x y z
N MET A 1 -6.32 -16.80 -8.05
CA MET A 1 -6.49 -15.35 -8.34
C MET A 1 -5.45 -14.96 -9.38
N SER A 2 -5.78 -14.15 -10.40
CA SER A 2 -4.78 -13.70 -11.37
C SER A 2 -3.93 -12.57 -10.77
N VAL A 3 -2.71 -12.37 -11.28
CA VAL A 3 -1.83 -11.27 -10.86
C VAL A 3 -2.51 -9.91 -11.07
N VAL A 4 -3.27 -9.74 -12.17
CA VAL A 4 -4.01 -8.52 -12.45
C VAL A 4 -5.10 -8.27 -11.40
N GLU A 5 -5.87 -9.30 -11.02
CA GLU A 5 -6.91 -9.16 -10.00
C GLU A 5 -6.30 -8.91 -8.62
N GLN A 6 -5.16 -9.54 -8.30
CA GLN A 6 -4.44 -9.29 -7.06
C GLN A 6 -4.00 -7.82 -6.98
N VAL A 7 -3.29 -7.32 -8.00
CA VAL A 7 -2.83 -5.93 -8.02
C VAL A 7 -4.00 -4.95 -7.96
N ARG A 8 -5.11 -5.26 -8.64
CA ARG A 8 -6.34 -4.48 -8.57
C ARG A 8 -6.89 -4.39 -7.13
N GLN A 9 -6.97 -5.51 -6.41
CA GLN A 9 -7.44 -5.52 -5.02
C GLN A 9 -6.50 -4.75 -4.09
N GLU A 10 -5.18 -4.87 -4.28
CA GLU A 10 -4.21 -4.10 -3.51
C GLU A 10 -4.37 -2.59 -3.74
N LEU A 11 -4.53 -2.17 -4.99
CA LEU A 11 -4.77 -0.77 -5.36
C LEU A 11 -6.06 -0.22 -4.76
N ILE A 12 -7.14 -1.01 -4.76
CA ILE A 12 -8.41 -0.65 -4.10
C ILE A 12 -8.22 -0.52 -2.59
N THR A 13 -7.49 -1.45 -1.98
CA THR A 13 -7.20 -1.45 -0.54
C THR A 13 -6.38 -0.22 -0.16
N LEU A 14 -5.36 0.10 -0.95
CA LEU A 14 -4.49 1.28 -0.79
C LEU A 14 -5.29 2.58 -0.88
N ALA A 15 -6.21 2.68 -1.85
CA ALA A 15 -7.07 3.85 -1.99
C ALA A 15 -8.04 4.02 -0.81
N ARG A 16 -8.56 2.92 -0.25
CA ARG A 16 -9.52 2.93 0.87
C ARG A 16 -8.86 3.12 2.23
N ARG A 17 -7.60 2.72 2.38
CA ARG A 17 -6.84 2.87 3.63
C ARG A 17 -6.66 4.34 3.97
N ARG A 18 -6.96 4.71 5.21
CA ARG A 18 -6.65 6.05 5.74
C ARG A 18 -5.14 6.19 5.93
N VAL A 19 -4.54 7.24 5.38
CA VAL A 19 -3.11 7.56 5.46
C VAL A 19 -2.90 9.01 5.89
N PRO A 20 -1.72 9.41 6.42
CA PRO A 20 -1.51 10.76 6.92
C PRO A 20 -1.82 11.89 5.93
N VAL A 21 -1.55 11.69 4.63
CA VAL A 21 -1.86 12.66 3.57
C VAL A 21 -3.36 12.93 3.44
N ASP A 22 -4.23 12.03 3.90
CA ASP A 22 -5.68 12.25 3.90
C ASP A 22 -6.10 13.43 4.77
N ASN A 23 -5.35 13.76 5.83
CA ASN A 23 -5.66 14.94 6.64
C ASN A 23 -5.45 16.24 5.83
N VAL A 24 -4.45 16.25 4.95
CA VAL A 24 -4.18 17.40 4.07
C VAL A 24 -5.20 17.45 2.94
N VAL A 25 -5.56 16.31 2.37
CA VAL A 25 -6.64 16.20 1.36
C VAL A 25 -7.95 16.76 1.94
N ASP A 26 -8.37 16.26 3.10
CA ASP A 26 -9.62 16.67 3.74
C ASP A 26 -9.59 18.17 4.11
N PHE A 27 -8.44 18.69 4.58
CA PHE A 27 -8.27 20.12 4.83
C PHE A 27 -8.44 20.94 3.54
N ILE A 28 -7.84 20.52 2.43
CA ILE A 28 -7.94 21.23 1.15
C ILE A 28 -9.37 21.17 0.61
N GLU A 29 -10.04 20.01 0.66
CA GLU A 29 -11.43 19.85 0.23
C GLU A 29 -12.40 20.76 1.01
N GLN A 30 -12.14 20.97 2.30
CA GLN A 30 -12.96 21.84 3.15
C GLN A 30 -12.69 23.33 2.96
N ASN A 31 -11.47 23.72 2.57
CA ASN A 31 -11.01 25.11 2.62
C ASN A 31 -10.70 25.73 1.25
N SER A 32 -10.65 24.94 0.17
CA SER A 32 -10.30 25.41 -1.17
C SER A 32 -11.47 25.35 -2.12
N ALA A 33 -11.68 26.44 -2.88
CA ALA A 33 -12.68 26.48 -3.96
C ALA A 33 -12.28 25.64 -5.20
N ARG A 34 -11.04 25.11 -5.23
CA ARG A 34 -10.51 24.31 -6.33
C ARG A 34 -9.85 23.06 -5.80
N THR A 35 -10.22 21.92 -6.37
CA THR A 35 -9.58 20.64 -6.13
C THR A 35 -8.19 20.62 -6.80
N PRO A 36 -7.13 20.20 -6.08
CA PRO A 36 -5.82 19.97 -6.67
C PRO A 36 -5.93 18.98 -7.83
N GLN A 37 -5.29 19.30 -8.96
CA GLN A 37 -5.19 18.39 -10.10
C GLN A 37 -3.84 17.70 -10.07
N ALA A 38 -3.86 16.37 -10.13
CA ALA A 38 -2.64 15.59 -10.26
C ALA A 38 -2.10 15.69 -11.68
N GLU A 39 -0.78 15.58 -11.79
CA GLU A 39 -0.16 15.32 -13.09
C GLU A 39 -0.47 13.87 -13.50
N ILE A 40 -1.05 13.73 -14.69
CA ILE A 40 -1.34 12.44 -15.31
C ILE A 40 -0.25 12.16 -16.34
N ASP A 41 0.58 11.16 -16.04
CA ASP A 41 1.62 10.67 -16.93
C ASP A 41 1.13 9.51 -17.82
N GLU A 42 1.98 9.05 -18.73
CA GLU A 42 1.65 7.96 -19.66
C GLU A 42 1.43 6.62 -18.93
N ASP A 43 2.16 6.38 -17.83
CA ASP A 43 2.15 5.16 -17.02
C ASP A 43 0.80 4.97 -16.28
N VAL A 44 0.06 6.05 -16.00
CA VAL A 44 -1.31 6.01 -15.44
C VAL A 44 -2.27 5.19 -16.30
N THR A 45 -2.04 5.09 -17.61
CA THR A 45 -2.94 4.38 -18.53
C THR A 45 -3.16 2.92 -18.11
N ALA A 46 -2.16 2.29 -17.48
CA ALA A 46 -2.28 0.94 -16.94
C ALA A 46 -3.27 0.86 -15.77
N LEU A 47 -3.31 1.86 -14.88
CA LEU A 47 -4.23 1.91 -13.74
C LEU A 47 -5.70 1.93 -14.18
N ILE A 48 -5.99 2.63 -15.29
CA ILE A 48 -7.35 2.78 -15.81
C ILE A 48 -7.73 1.59 -16.71
N ARG A 49 -6.84 1.19 -17.62
CA ARG A 49 -7.17 0.23 -18.70
C ARG A 49 -6.87 -1.22 -18.36
N VAL A 50 -5.87 -1.49 -17.52
CA VAL A 50 -5.45 -2.86 -17.18
C VAL A 50 -6.08 -3.31 -15.88
N TYR A 51 -6.10 -2.44 -14.87
CA TYR A 51 -6.60 -2.79 -13.54
C TYR A 51 -8.05 -2.35 -13.30
N GLU A 52 -8.66 -1.58 -14.22
CA GLU A 52 -10.07 -1.16 -14.18
C GLU A 52 -10.51 -0.72 -12.77
N LEU A 53 -9.77 0.22 -12.20
CA LEU A 53 -10.02 0.70 -10.84
C LEU A 53 -11.39 1.38 -10.75
N PRO A 54 -12.15 1.15 -9.67
CA PRO A 54 -13.34 1.92 -9.36
C PRO A 54 -13.05 3.43 -9.34
N VAL A 55 -14.01 4.24 -9.81
CA VAL A 55 -13.85 5.70 -9.94
C VAL A 55 -13.51 6.37 -8.61
N ASP A 56 -14.08 5.90 -7.50
CA ASP A 56 -13.79 6.40 -6.15
C ASP A 56 -12.34 6.12 -5.74
N ALA A 57 -11.84 4.90 -5.99
CA ALA A 57 -10.47 4.53 -5.71
C ALA A 57 -9.49 5.36 -6.56
N TRP A 58 -9.77 5.49 -7.85
CA TRP A 58 -9.02 6.32 -8.78
C TRP A 58 -8.93 7.78 -8.31
N ASN A 59 -10.08 8.39 -7.99
CA ASN A 59 -10.15 9.78 -7.55
C ASN A 59 -9.34 10.01 -6.26
N ARG A 60 -9.38 9.07 -5.31
CA ARG A 60 -8.62 9.22 -4.07
C ARG A 60 -7.11 9.17 -4.31
N LEU A 61 -6.62 8.29 -5.19
CA LEU A 61 -5.21 8.22 -5.56
C LEU A 61 -4.75 9.51 -6.25
N CYS A 62 -5.56 10.03 -7.17
CA CYS A 62 -5.29 11.33 -7.82
C CYS A 62 -5.20 12.47 -6.82
N LEU A 63 -6.14 12.58 -5.88
CA LEU A 63 -6.13 13.63 -4.87
C LEU A 63 -4.86 13.57 -4.01
N ARG A 64 -4.48 12.39 -3.56
CA ARG A 64 -3.27 12.19 -2.76
C ARG A 64 -2.01 12.54 -3.54
N ALA A 65 -1.92 12.12 -4.80
CA ALA A 65 -0.80 12.47 -5.68
C ALA A 65 -0.71 14.00 -5.89
N ALA A 66 -1.85 14.65 -6.16
CA ALA A 66 -1.92 16.09 -6.37
C ALA A 66 -1.48 16.89 -5.14
N VAL A 67 -1.95 16.49 -3.95
CA VAL A 67 -1.55 17.11 -2.68
C VAL A 67 -0.08 16.86 -2.35
N SER A 68 0.45 15.71 -2.76
CA SER A 68 1.87 15.37 -2.59
C SER A 68 2.77 16.02 -3.64
N GLY A 69 2.19 16.68 -4.66
CA GLY A 69 2.93 17.35 -5.73
C GLY A 69 3.72 16.40 -6.64
N VAL A 70 3.25 15.15 -6.78
CA VAL A 70 3.91 14.13 -7.62
C VAL A 70 2.93 13.58 -8.67
N PRO A 71 3.43 13.02 -9.79
CA PRO A 71 2.60 12.30 -10.74
C PRO A 71 1.89 11.11 -10.11
N VAL A 72 0.71 10.75 -10.63
CA VAL A 72 -0.11 9.66 -10.05
C VAL A 72 0.62 8.31 -10.14
N SER A 73 1.35 8.02 -11.22
CA SER A 73 2.08 6.75 -11.32
C SER A 73 3.18 6.63 -10.26
N ASP A 74 3.90 7.72 -10.00
CA ASP A 74 4.95 7.78 -8.98
C ASP A 74 4.39 7.65 -7.57
N TYR A 75 3.26 8.31 -7.29
CA TYR A 75 2.55 8.14 -6.02
C TYR A 75 2.16 6.68 -5.79
N VAL A 76 1.48 6.06 -6.76
CA VAL A 76 1.02 4.67 -6.65
C VAL A 76 2.20 3.71 -6.54
N ARG A 77 3.25 3.90 -7.35
CA ARG A 77 4.48 3.08 -7.28
C ARG A 77 5.13 3.17 -5.91
N HIS A 78 5.25 4.37 -5.35
CA HIS A 78 5.81 4.58 -4.02
C HIS A 78 4.99 3.85 -2.95
N GLU A 79 3.67 4.01 -2.97
CA GLU A 79 2.78 3.38 -2.00
C GLU A 79 2.78 1.85 -2.11
N ILE A 80 2.83 1.29 -3.33
CA ILE A 80 3.01 -0.16 -3.52
C ILE A 80 4.34 -0.63 -2.93
N ILE A 81 5.43 0.10 -3.13
CA ILE A 81 6.75 -0.23 -2.54
C ILE A 81 6.70 -0.13 -1.01
N VAL A 82 6.00 0.86 -0.46
CA VAL A 82 5.82 0.99 0.99
C VAL A 82 4.98 -0.16 1.54
N LEU A 83 3.91 -0.55 0.85
CA LEU A 83 3.10 -1.72 1.21
C LEU A 83 3.90 -3.01 1.12
N SER A 84 4.70 -3.21 0.06
CA SER A 84 5.54 -4.40 -0.08
C SER A 84 6.65 -4.45 0.96
N ARG A 85 7.11 -3.29 1.45
CA ARG A 85 8.03 -3.19 2.60
C ARG A 85 7.32 -3.38 3.94
N GLN A 86 6.01 -3.14 4.02
CA GLN A 86 5.18 -3.58 5.11
C GLN A 86 4.91 -5.09 4.94
N VAL A 87 5.96 -5.91 4.95
CA VAL A 87 5.84 -7.37 5.06
C VAL A 87 4.88 -7.65 6.20
N THR A 88 3.75 -8.32 5.94
CA THR A 88 2.77 -8.56 7.00
C THR A 88 3.44 -9.40 8.08
N LEU A 89 2.94 -9.31 9.31
CA LEU A 89 3.47 -10.16 10.38
C LEU A 89 3.43 -11.63 9.93
N ASP A 90 2.34 -12.02 9.25
CA ASP A 90 2.13 -13.36 8.74
C ASP A 90 3.14 -13.74 7.64
N ASP A 91 3.49 -12.81 6.73
CA ASP A 91 4.51 -13.06 5.71
C ASP A 91 5.91 -13.25 6.34
N VAL A 92 6.27 -12.42 7.32
CA VAL A 92 7.55 -12.59 8.06
C VAL A 92 7.56 -13.93 8.79
N MET A 93 6.46 -14.29 9.46
CA MET A 93 6.38 -15.55 10.19
C MET A 93 6.45 -16.76 9.25
N LEU A 94 5.80 -16.68 8.08
CA LEU A 94 5.84 -17.71 7.06
C LEU A 94 7.28 -17.95 6.57
N GLU A 95 8.04 -16.89 6.30
CA GLU A 95 9.45 -17.01 5.89
C GLU A 95 10.30 -17.73 6.95
N PHE A 96 10.09 -17.46 8.24
CA PHE A 96 10.80 -18.16 9.32
C PHE A 96 10.42 -19.65 9.42
N VAL A 97 9.15 -19.98 9.21
CA VAL A 97 8.69 -21.37 9.18
C VAL A 97 9.28 -22.11 7.97
N GLU A 98 9.23 -21.50 6.79
CA GLU A 98 9.81 -22.09 5.57
C GLU A 98 11.33 -22.30 5.68
N ALA A 99 12.04 -21.38 6.34
CA ALA A 99 13.47 -21.53 6.60
C ALA A 99 13.78 -22.71 7.53
N GLN A 100 12.98 -22.90 8.60
CA GLN A 100 13.14 -24.02 9.53
C GLN A 100 12.75 -25.37 8.90
N ASP A 101 11.73 -25.38 8.03
CA ASP A 101 11.35 -26.58 7.28
C ASP A 101 12.44 -26.98 6.27
N ALA A 102 13.08 -26.00 5.63
CA ALA A 102 14.18 -26.23 4.68
C ALA A 102 15.48 -26.69 5.37
N ASP A 103 15.75 -26.21 6.58
CA ASP A 103 16.87 -26.64 7.41
C ASP A 103 16.42 -26.85 8.87
N PRO A 104 16.04 -28.09 9.24
CA PRO A 104 15.59 -28.40 10.60
C PRO A 104 16.65 -28.23 11.69
N SER A 105 17.91 -27.94 11.33
CA SER A 105 18.94 -27.59 12.30
C SER A 105 18.86 -26.14 12.77
N LEU A 106 18.10 -25.29 12.07
CA LEU A 106 17.71 -23.95 12.53
C LEU A 106 16.67 -24.09 13.66
N ASP A 107 17.13 -23.99 14.90
CA ASP A 107 16.28 -23.93 16.08
C ASP A 107 15.75 -22.50 16.28
N ILE A 108 14.73 -22.13 15.51
CA ILE A 108 14.08 -20.82 15.56
C ILE A 108 12.84 -20.93 16.46
N ASP A 109 12.81 -20.14 17.53
CA ASP A 109 11.62 -19.96 18.36
C ASP A 109 10.65 -18.98 17.68
N ILE A 110 9.72 -19.55 16.92
CA ILE A 110 8.71 -18.82 16.15
C ILE A 110 7.81 -17.96 17.06
N GLU A 111 7.49 -18.42 18.28
CA GLU A 111 6.68 -17.63 19.22
C GLU A 111 7.46 -16.41 19.74
N ALA A 112 8.74 -16.57 20.04
CA ALA A 112 9.60 -15.47 20.48
C ALA A 112 9.79 -14.41 19.39
N VAL A 113 9.97 -14.83 18.12
CA VAL A 113 10.07 -13.93 16.98
C VAL A 113 8.74 -13.17 16.75
N LEU A 114 7.60 -13.85 16.89
CA LEU A 114 6.28 -13.24 16.79
C LEU A 114 6.09 -12.16 17.87
N ALA A 115 6.42 -12.46 19.12
CA ALA A 115 6.31 -11.53 20.24
C ALA A 115 7.23 -10.31 20.05
N ALA A 116 8.50 -10.52 19.66
CA ALA A 116 9.43 -9.43 19.41
C ALA A 116 8.96 -8.52 18.26
N THR A 117 8.37 -9.10 17.22
CA THR A 117 7.87 -8.34 16.06
C THR A 117 6.61 -7.56 16.40
N ARG A 118 5.69 -8.13 17.20
CA ARG A 118 4.51 -7.40 17.72
C ARG A 118 4.92 -6.21 18.57
N TYR A 119 5.86 -6.41 19.49
CA TYR A 119 6.40 -5.34 20.32
C TYR A 119 7.04 -4.23 19.47
N ALA A 120 7.92 -4.58 18.53
CA ALA A 120 8.61 -3.61 17.67
C ALA A 120 7.66 -2.81 16.77
N ARG A 121 6.50 -3.39 16.41
CA ARG A 121 5.45 -2.75 15.59
C ARG A 121 4.34 -2.10 16.42
N ALA A 122 4.44 -2.11 17.76
CA ALA A 122 3.42 -1.61 18.68
C ALA A 122 2.03 -2.24 18.44
N LEU A 123 2.00 -3.56 18.24
CA LEU A 123 0.79 -4.36 18.04
C LEU A 123 0.39 -5.17 19.28
N ASP A 124 1.10 -4.99 20.40
CA ASP A 124 0.83 -5.57 21.72
C ASP A 124 -0.03 -4.66 22.62
#